data_AF-A0A1H1JI90-F1
#
_entry.id   AF-A0A1H1JI90-F1
#
_cell.length_a   1.000
_cell.length_b   1.000
_cell.length_c   1.000
_cell.angle_alpha   90.00
_cell.angle_beta   90.00
_cell.angle_gamma   90.00
#
_symmetry.space_group_name_H-M   'P 1'
#
loop_
_entity.id
_entity.type
_entity.pdbx_description
1 polymer ?
#
loop_
_entity_poly.entity_id
_entity_poly.type
_entity_poly.pdbx_seq_one_letter_code
_entity_poly.pdbx_strand_id
1 'polypeptide(L)'
;MAGRRRPELEGLIGFFVNTLVLRGNLSDDPSVHDLLVRTRELALEAYGHQDVPFERLVEALQPQRDLSRHPLFQAMLVLQNAPGDAMALPGLSVQSEPLTGNTAKFDLTLSLSETREGLRGRLEYSTDLFEASTMERLVVHLERLLAAMASADPEQKISTLSLLDEAERHQVLEEWNATAADYPQDRCLHELIAEQVARQPDAVAVEFEGQCLSYGELEARANQLAHHLRTLGVGPEVIVGLCVDRSAEMVVSLLAILKAGGAYLPLDPAYPPDRLAFMLQDAGASLVVCDDAHSGLVSDHPLVCLQADAEIIRQYPQSSPDVTVDAENLAYVIYTSGSTGHPKGVMIRHGGLNGALSSLTAVLELTAGDVLAAVTNLTFDIATLEI
;
A
#
# COMPACT_ATOMS: atom_id res chain seq x y z
N MET A 1 12.24 39.82 -1.55
CA MET A 1 11.91 41.27 -1.54
C MET A 1 13.12 42.09 -1.96
N ALA A 2 12.92 43.28 -2.55
CA ALA A 2 14.02 44.15 -3.01
C ALA A 2 14.81 44.83 -1.88
N GLY A 3 14.19 45.00 -0.69
CA GLY A 3 14.81 45.59 0.51
C GLY A 3 15.23 47.06 0.37
N ARG A 4 14.77 47.76 -0.66
CA ARG A 4 15.02 49.18 -0.93
C ARG A 4 13.76 50.02 -0.69
N ARG A 5 13.31 50.11 0.57
CA ARG A 5 12.10 50.89 0.95
C ARG A 5 12.38 52.35 1.29
N ARG A 6 13.64 52.75 1.25
CA ARG A 6 14.13 54.08 1.61
C ARG A 6 14.76 54.70 0.36
N PRO A 7 14.36 55.92 -0.06
CA PRO A 7 14.90 56.56 -1.27
C PRO A 7 16.43 56.64 -1.29
N GLU A 8 17.05 56.77 -0.11
CA GLU A 8 18.51 56.84 0.05
C GLU A 8 19.23 55.54 -0.38
N LEU A 9 18.52 54.42 -0.44
CA LEU A 9 19.06 53.11 -0.81
C LEU A 9 18.90 52.80 -2.31
N GLU A 10 18.12 53.57 -3.06
CA GLU A 10 17.82 53.28 -4.46
C GLU A 10 19.07 53.37 -5.36
N GLY A 11 19.92 54.38 -5.12
CA GLY A 11 21.16 54.59 -5.88
C GLY A 11 22.36 53.79 -5.37
N LEU A 12 22.21 52.98 -4.31
CA LEU A 12 23.33 52.25 -3.72
C LEU A 12 23.57 50.90 -4.40
N ILE A 13 24.85 50.56 -4.51
CA ILE A 13 25.31 49.23 -4.91
C ILE A 13 25.53 48.40 -3.64
N GLY A 14 24.80 47.29 -3.49
CA GLY A 14 24.87 46.43 -2.31
C GLY A 14 23.81 45.33 -2.33
N PHE A 15 23.94 44.37 -1.41
CA PHE A 15 22.99 43.26 -1.25
C PHE A 15 21.88 43.64 -0.27
N PHE A 16 20.69 43.89 -0.79
CA PHE A 16 19.51 44.30 -0.01
C PHE A 16 18.38 43.28 -0.06
N VAL A 17 18.54 42.19 -0.82
CA VAL A 17 17.49 41.20 -1.01
C VAL A 17 17.26 40.45 0.30
N ASN A 18 16.00 40.35 0.72
CA ASN A 18 15.59 39.53 1.84
C ASN A 18 14.62 38.42 1.42
N THR A 19 14.70 37.29 2.11
CA THR A 19 13.89 36.09 1.90
C THR A 19 12.81 36.01 2.96
N LEU A 20 11.54 35.85 2.53
CA LEU A 20 10.40 35.72 3.42
C LEU A 20 9.88 34.28 3.37
N VAL A 21 9.71 33.68 4.54
CA VAL A 21 9.15 32.33 4.67
C VAL A 21 7.62 32.46 4.75
N LEU A 22 6.93 31.92 3.75
CA LEU A 22 5.47 31.91 3.70
C LEU A 22 4.94 30.52 4.03
N ARG A 23 3.97 30.45 4.95
CA ARG A 23 3.32 29.20 5.35
C ARG A 23 1.90 29.14 4.79
N GLY A 24 1.76 28.58 3.60
CA GLY A 24 0.44 28.35 3.00
C GLY A 24 -0.41 27.41 3.85
N ASN A 25 -1.72 27.66 3.89
CA ASN A 25 -2.69 26.83 4.63
C ASN A 25 -3.81 26.38 3.69
N LEU A 26 -3.84 25.07 3.41
CA LEU A 26 -4.85 24.41 2.57
C LEU A 26 -5.90 23.64 3.40
N SER A 27 -5.91 23.78 4.73
CA SER A 27 -6.89 23.12 5.60
C SER A 27 -8.33 23.53 5.26
N ASP A 28 -9.24 22.59 5.52
CA ASP A 28 -10.69 22.70 5.32
C ASP A 28 -11.13 22.78 3.85
N ASP A 29 -10.26 22.36 2.92
CA ASP A 29 -10.50 22.35 1.47
C ASP A 29 -11.12 23.68 0.99
N PRO A 30 -10.33 24.77 0.95
CA PRO A 30 -10.86 26.09 0.60
C PRO A 30 -11.36 26.14 -0.85
N SER A 31 -12.23 27.11 -1.14
CA SER A 31 -12.50 27.47 -2.54
C SER A 31 -11.29 28.15 -3.17
N VAL A 32 -11.28 28.28 -4.50
CA VAL A 32 -10.25 29.06 -5.21
C VAL A 32 -10.19 30.49 -4.68
N HIS A 33 -11.34 31.12 -4.47
CA HIS A 33 -11.44 32.46 -3.89
C HIS A 33 -10.82 32.52 -2.49
N ASP A 34 -11.22 31.62 -1.59
CA ASP A 34 -10.73 31.61 -0.21
C ASP A 34 -9.21 31.39 -0.16
N LEU A 35 -8.68 30.52 -1.02
CA LEU A 35 -7.24 30.29 -1.13
C LEU A 35 -6.50 31.56 -1.57
N LEU A 36 -7.02 32.28 -2.55
CA LEU A 36 -6.41 33.53 -3.03
C LEU A 36 -6.46 34.63 -1.96
N VAL A 37 -7.58 34.76 -1.24
CA VAL A 37 -7.72 35.70 -0.11
C VAL A 37 -6.72 35.36 0.99
N ARG A 38 -6.69 34.10 1.46
CA ARG A 38 -5.74 33.64 2.49
C ARG A 38 -4.28 33.87 2.08
N THR A 39 -3.94 33.57 0.83
CA THR A 39 -2.58 33.76 0.30
C THR A 39 -2.20 35.24 0.23
N ARG A 40 -3.14 36.12 -0.17
CA ARG A 40 -2.93 37.56 -0.18
C ARG A 40 -2.72 38.12 1.23
N GLU A 41 -3.55 37.71 2.19
CA GLU A 41 -3.42 38.14 3.59
C GLU A 41 -2.08 37.71 4.20
N LEU A 42 -1.70 36.44 4.00
CA LEU A 42 -0.42 35.89 4.43
C LEU A 42 0.76 36.68 3.83
N ALA A 43 0.72 36.98 2.53
CA ALA A 43 1.78 37.73 1.87
C ALA A 43 1.88 39.17 2.41
N LEU A 44 0.75 39.86 2.62
CA LEU A 44 0.72 41.22 3.16
C LEU A 44 1.25 41.27 4.61
N GLU A 45 0.87 40.30 5.45
CA GLU A 45 1.40 40.18 6.81
C GLU A 45 2.91 39.99 6.80
N ALA A 46 3.41 39.06 5.97
CA ALA A 46 4.85 38.83 5.82
C ALA A 46 5.59 40.08 5.32
N TYR A 47 4.98 40.85 4.41
CA TYR A 47 5.55 42.12 3.92
C TYR A 47 5.64 43.20 5.00
N GLY A 48 4.74 43.17 5.99
CA GLY A 48 4.83 44.02 7.18
C GLY A 48 6.12 43.82 7.98
N HIS A 49 6.66 42.60 7.96
CA HIS A 49 7.86 42.18 8.71
C HIS A 49 9.10 41.95 7.83
N GLN A 50 9.09 42.46 6.59
CA GLN A 50 10.15 42.16 5.61
C GLN A 50 11.56 42.66 5.95
N ASP A 51 11.72 43.48 6.99
CA ASP A 51 13.03 43.96 7.46
C ASP A 51 13.74 42.96 8.38
N VAL A 52 13.06 41.91 8.84
CA VAL A 52 13.65 40.86 9.67
C VAL A 52 14.55 39.98 8.80
N PRO A 53 15.87 39.89 9.05
CA PRO A 53 16.75 39.03 8.26
C PRO A 53 16.38 37.55 8.44
N PHE A 54 16.47 36.77 7.37
CA PHE A 54 16.20 35.34 7.40
C PHE A 54 17.04 34.59 8.44
N GLU A 55 18.32 34.95 8.59
CA GLU A 55 19.23 34.33 9.55
C GLU A 55 18.77 34.55 11.00
N ARG A 56 18.17 35.70 11.30
CA ARG A 56 17.58 35.99 12.62
C ARG A 56 16.35 35.15 12.90
N LEU A 57 15.57 34.84 11.86
CA LEU A 57 14.42 33.96 11.99
C LEU A 57 14.86 32.52 12.31
N VAL A 58 15.90 32.03 11.62
CA VAL A 58 16.48 30.70 11.90
C VAL A 58 17.06 30.65 13.32
N GLU A 59 17.79 31.69 13.74
CA GLU A 59 18.34 31.80 15.10
C GLU A 59 17.26 31.77 16.18
N ALA A 60 16.14 32.47 15.96
CA ALA A 60 15.05 32.56 16.91
C ALA A 60 14.20 31.27 16.99
N LEU A 61 13.96 30.62 15.85
CA LEU A 61 13.12 29.41 15.79
C LEU A 61 13.87 28.12 16.16
N GLN A 62 15.21 28.13 16.07
CA GLN A 62 16.08 26.99 16.38
C GLN A 62 15.55 25.64 15.85
N PRO A 63 15.26 25.53 14.54
CA PRO A 63 14.77 24.26 13.98
C PRO A 63 15.81 23.16 14.17
N GLN A 64 15.35 21.91 14.24
CA GLN A 64 16.27 20.76 14.26
C GLN A 64 17.17 20.82 13.03
N ARG A 65 18.48 20.83 13.27
CA ARG A 65 19.46 20.99 12.20
C ARG A 65 19.63 19.67 11.45
N ASP A 66 19.34 19.73 10.15
CA ASP A 66 19.61 18.68 9.19
C ASP A 66 20.53 19.26 8.10
N LEU A 67 21.67 18.62 7.85
CA LEU A 67 22.63 19.10 6.86
C LEU A 67 22.21 18.77 5.42
N SER A 68 21.20 17.90 5.25
CA SER A 68 20.66 17.52 3.94
C SER A 68 19.60 18.50 3.42
N ARG A 69 19.12 19.44 4.24
CA ARG A 69 18.00 20.33 3.90
C ARG A 69 18.20 21.76 4.37
N HIS A 70 17.53 22.68 3.70
CA HIS A 70 17.40 24.06 4.19
C HIS A 70 16.52 24.14 5.45
N PRO A 71 16.82 25.04 6.39
CA PRO A 71 16.29 24.99 7.75
C PRO A 71 14.79 25.30 7.89
N LEU A 72 14.18 26.04 6.95
CA LEU A 72 12.79 26.50 7.07
C LEU A 72 11.92 26.22 5.83
N PHE A 73 12.50 26.14 4.63
CA PHE A 73 11.77 25.88 3.38
C PHE A 73 12.72 25.28 2.33
N GLN A 74 12.18 24.53 1.38
CA GLN A 74 12.95 23.86 0.32
C GLN A 74 12.52 24.32 -1.09
N ALA A 75 11.36 24.99 -1.20
CA ALA A 75 10.85 25.56 -2.43
C ALA A 75 10.84 27.08 -2.37
N MET A 76 11.42 27.74 -3.37
CA MET A 76 11.50 29.20 -3.45
C MET A 76 10.71 29.71 -4.66
N LEU A 77 9.89 30.74 -4.43
CA LEU A 77 9.24 31.51 -5.50
C LEU A 77 9.90 32.88 -5.59
N VAL A 78 10.34 33.25 -6.80
CA VAL A 78 10.84 34.58 -7.12
C VAL A 78 9.94 35.17 -8.19
N LEU A 79 9.33 36.32 -7.90
CA LEU A 79 8.56 37.07 -8.88
C LEU A 79 9.24 38.42 -9.12
N GLN A 80 9.66 38.67 -10.36
CA GLN A 80 10.28 39.92 -10.81
C GLN A 80 9.27 40.77 -11.57
N ASN A 81 8.90 41.90 -10.98
CA ASN A 81 7.93 42.84 -11.55
C ASN A 81 8.56 44.16 -12.04
N ALA A 82 9.90 44.24 -12.10
CA ALA A 82 10.60 45.41 -12.59
C ALA A 82 10.92 45.26 -14.08
N PRO A 83 10.64 46.26 -14.93
CA PRO A 83 10.98 46.18 -16.35
C PRO A 83 12.50 46.12 -16.52
N GLY A 84 12.99 45.04 -17.13
CA GLY A 84 14.35 44.95 -17.63
C GLY A 84 14.45 45.75 -18.92
N ASP A 85 14.54 47.08 -18.82
CA ASP A 85 14.75 47.89 -20.01
C ASP A 85 16.08 47.52 -20.67
N ALA A 86 16.04 47.27 -21.97
CA ALA A 86 17.25 47.04 -22.75
C ALA A 86 18.15 48.28 -22.62
N MET A 87 19.40 48.07 -22.21
CA MET A 87 20.36 49.15 -22.11
C MET A 87 20.63 49.71 -23.51
N ALA A 88 20.05 50.87 -23.81
CA ALA A 88 20.23 51.54 -25.09
C ALA A 88 21.58 52.28 -25.10
N LEU A 89 22.57 51.71 -25.78
CA LEU A 89 23.86 52.34 -26.03
C LEU A 89 23.93 52.81 -27.49
N PRO A 90 24.23 54.10 -27.76
CA PRO A 90 24.31 54.60 -29.13
C PRO A 90 25.29 53.79 -29.99
N GLY A 91 24.81 53.25 -31.11
CA GLY A 91 25.62 52.48 -32.06
C GLY A 91 25.90 51.02 -31.65
N LEU A 92 25.30 50.53 -30.56
CA LEU A 92 25.47 49.15 -30.08
C LEU A 92 24.12 48.45 -29.88
N SER A 93 24.06 47.17 -30.24
CA SER A 93 22.97 46.27 -29.86
C SER A 93 23.38 45.51 -28.61
N VAL A 94 22.62 45.64 -27.53
CA VAL A 94 22.89 44.96 -26.26
C VAL A 94 21.80 43.91 -26.02
N GLN A 95 22.21 42.69 -25.74
CA GLN A 95 21.33 41.59 -25.35
C GLN A 95 21.83 41.00 -24.04
N SER A 96 20.90 40.59 -23.18
CA SER A 96 21.23 39.85 -21.96
C SER A 96 21.52 38.40 -22.33
N GLU A 97 22.75 37.96 -22.11
CA GLU A 97 23.12 36.54 -22.25
C GLU A 97 22.76 35.81 -20.94
N PRO A 98 21.88 34.81 -20.96
CA PRO A 98 21.58 34.03 -19.77
C PRO A 98 22.80 33.17 -19.40
N LEU A 99 23.38 33.43 -18.22
CA LEU A 99 24.36 32.53 -17.63
C LEU A 99 23.66 31.26 -17.17
N THR A 100 24.06 30.10 -17.69
CA THR A 100 23.67 28.80 -17.16
C THR A 100 24.39 28.58 -15.83
N GLY A 101 23.68 28.79 -14.73
CA GLY A 101 24.13 28.37 -13.41
C GLY A 101 23.92 26.87 -13.26
N ASN A 102 24.98 26.12 -12.98
CA ASN A 102 24.92 24.66 -12.78
C ASN A 102 24.77 24.28 -11.29
N THR A 103 24.26 25.17 -10.44
CA THR A 103 24.17 24.94 -9.00
C THR A 103 22.82 25.40 -8.48
N ALA A 104 22.00 24.42 -8.09
CA ALA A 104 20.73 24.68 -7.41
C ALA A 104 21.00 25.12 -5.98
N LYS A 105 20.44 26.26 -5.58
CA LYS A 105 20.61 26.78 -4.20
C LYS A 105 19.61 26.20 -3.22
N PHE A 106 18.48 25.73 -3.71
CA PHE A 106 17.39 25.07 -2.97
C PHE A 106 16.96 23.84 -3.76
N ASP A 107 16.17 22.96 -3.14
CA ASP A 107 15.63 21.77 -3.81
C ASP A 107 14.85 22.18 -5.07
N LEU A 108 14.05 23.25 -4.97
CA LEU A 108 13.28 23.83 -6.08
C LEU A 108 13.25 25.36 -6.01
N THR A 109 13.47 26.05 -7.13
CA THR A 109 13.29 27.49 -7.27
C THR A 109 12.53 27.83 -8.55
N LEU A 110 11.30 28.33 -8.42
CA LEU A 110 10.52 28.87 -9.52
C LEU A 110 10.76 30.39 -9.61
N SER A 111 11.39 30.83 -10.69
CA SER A 111 11.61 32.25 -10.97
C SER A 111 10.73 32.71 -12.12
N LEU A 112 9.83 33.65 -11.86
CA LEU A 112 8.88 34.23 -12.80
C LEU A 112 9.15 35.73 -12.98
N SER A 113 8.84 36.23 -14.17
CA SER A 113 8.90 37.64 -14.54
C SER A 113 7.65 38.00 -15.34
N GLU A 114 7.10 39.19 -15.09
CA GLU A 114 5.95 39.68 -15.84
C GLU A 114 6.40 40.30 -17.17
N THR A 115 5.78 39.86 -18.27
CA THR A 115 6.02 40.37 -19.62
C THR A 115 4.69 40.82 -20.23
N ARG A 116 4.75 41.50 -21.38
CA ARG A 116 3.53 41.91 -22.12
C ARG A 116 2.67 40.73 -22.57
N GLU A 117 3.25 39.54 -22.71
CA GLU A 117 2.58 38.31 -23.16
C GLU A 117 2.13 37.41 -22.00
N GLY A 118 2.44 37.76 -20.75
CA GLY A 118 2.14 36.98 -19.56
C GLY A 118 3.36 36.71 -18.68
N LEU A 119 3.27 35.70 -17.82
CA LEU A 119 4.37 35.29 -16.95
C LEU A 119 5.37 34.43 -17.74
N ARG A 120 6.65 34.79 -17.66
CA ARG A 120 7.75 33.99 -18.20
C ARG A 120 8.73 33.66 -17.09
N GLY A 121 9.23 32.43 -17.07
CA GLY A 121 10.13 32.02 -16.01
C GLY A 121 10.97 30.79 -16.29
N ARG A 122 11.63 30.32 -15.24
CA ARG A 122 12.42 29.09 -15.21
C ARG A 122 12.22 28.36 -13.89
N LEU A 123 12.28 27.04 -13.96
CA LEU A 123 12.33 26.16 -12.80
C LEU A 123 13.76 25.65 -12.64
N GLU A 124 14.42 26.04 -11.56
CA GLU A 124 15.72 25.49 -11.13
C GLU A 124 15.47 24.42 -10.08
N TYR A 125 16.15 23.28 -10.17
CA TYR A 125 15.96 22.15 -9.26
C TYR A 125 17.27 21.40 -9.01
N SER A 126 17.35 20.70 -7.88
CA SER A 126 18.49 19.83 -7.56
C SER A 126 18.42 18.53 -8.35
N THR A 127 19.43 18.24 -9.16
CA THR A 127 19.53 16.97 -9.91
C THR A 127 19.83 15.76 -9.02
N ASP A 128 20.27 15.99 -7.78
CA ASP A 128 20.43 14.92 -6.78
C ASP A 128 19.06 14.44 -6.25
N LEU A 129 17.99 15.23 -6.47
CA LEU A 129 16.64 14.95 -5.99
C LEU A 129 15.65 14.70 -7.13
N PHE A 130 15.83 15.33 -8.29
CA PHE A 130 14.84 15.32 -9.36
C PHE A 130 15.45 15.02 -10.73
N GLU A 131 14.77 14.13 -11.45
CA GLU A 131 15.00 13.93 -12.87
C GLU A 131 14.34 15.04 -13.70
N ALA A 132 14.96 15.39 -14.83
CA ALA A 132 14.44 16.41 -15.74
C ALA A 132 13.00 16.12 -16.21
N SER A 133 12.71 14.87 -16.58
CA SER A 133 11.38 14.46 -17.03
C SER A 133 10.29 14.70 -15.97
N THR A 134 10.64 14.53 -14.69
CA THR A 134 9.72 14.75 -13.57
C THR A 134 9.43 16.23 -13.39
N MET A 135 10.42 17.09 -13.55
CA MET A 135 10.26 18.54 -13.45
C MET A 135 9.51 19.12 -14.66
N GLU A 136 9.72 18.57 -15.86
CA GLU A 136 8.93 18.93 -17.05
C GLU A 136 7.45 18.61 -16.84
N ARG A 137 7.12 17.41 -16.33
CA ARG A 137 5.74 17.05 -15.97
C ARG A 137 5.17 17.99 -14.90
N LEU A 138 5.95 18.31 -13.86
CA LEU A 138 5.52 19.22 -12.79
C LEU A 138 5.18 20.62 -13.31
N VAL A 139 5.95 21.16 -14.27
CA VAL A 139 5.65 22.45 -14.91
C VAL A 139 4.32 22.36 -15.67
N VAL A 140 4.10 21.31 -16.45
CA VAL A 140 2.84 21.09 -17.16
C VAL A 140 1.65 20.99 -16.19
N HIS A 141 1.81 20.27 -15.07
CA HIS A 141 0.79 20.18 -14.02
C HIS A 141 0.52 21.53 -13.36
N LEU A 142 1.56 22.34 -13.10
CA LEU A 142 1.40 23.68 -12.57
C LEU A 142 0.63 24.59 -13.54
N GLU A 143 0.97 24.57 -14.82
CA GLU A 143 0.26 25.34 -15.85
C GLU A 143 -1.22 24.96 -15.92
N ARG A 144 -1.53 23.65 -15.89
CA ARG A 144 -2.92 23.15 -15.87
C ARG A 144 -3.66 23.59 -14.63
N LEU A 145 -3.04 23.48 -13.46
CA LEU A 145 -3.66 23.93 -12.22
C LEU A 145 -3.99 25.42 -12.28
N LEU A 146 -3.06 26.25 -12.74
CA LEU A 146 -3.26 27.69 -12.88
C LEU A 146 -4.37 28.01 -13.88
N ALA A 147 -4.42 27.32 -15.02
CA ALA A 147 -5.48 27.47 -16.01
C ALA A 147 -6.85 27.03 -15.45
N ALA A 148 -6.89 25.94 -14.68
CA ALA A 148 -8.10 25.44 -14.03
C ALA A 148 -8.58 26.44 -12.96
N MET A 149 -7.69 26.95 -12.11
CA MET A 149 -8.02 27.99 -11.12
C MET A 149 -8.53 29.28 -11.79
N ALA A 150 -7.94 29.68 -12.92
CA ALA A 150 -8.32 30.90 -13.63
C ALA A 150 -9.69 30.80 -14.34
N SER A 151 -10.12 29.58 -14.70
CA SER A 151 -11.39 29.32 -15.39
C SER A 151 -12.49 28.76 -14.48
N ALA A 152 -12.15 28.36 -13.25
CA ALA A 152 -13.07 27.82 -12.26
C ALA A 152 -14.08 28.87 -11.75
N ASP A 153 -15.20 28.38 -11.22
CA ASP A 153 -16.05 29.17 -10.34
C ASP A 153 -15.21 29.56 -9.10
N PRO A 154 -15.19 30.83 -8.66
CA PRO A 154 -14.49 31.25 -7.45
C PRO A 154 -14.83 30.42 -6.20
N GLU A 155 -16.06 29.88 -6.12
CA GLU A 155 -16.52 29.02 -5.01
C GLU A 155 -16.17 27.54 -5.19
N GLN A 156 -15.61 27.14 -6.33
CA GLN A 156 -15.15 25.78 -6.57
C GLN A 156 -14.02 25.40 -5.60
N LYS A 157 -14.14 24.21 -4.99
CA LYS A 157 -13.14 23.66 -4.07
C LYS A 157 -11.86 23.26 -4.79
N ILE A 158 -10.71 23.57 -4.19
CA ILE A 158 -9.41 23.27 -4.79
C ILE A 158 -9.17 21.77 -4.97
N SER A 159 -9.75 20.91 -4.11
CA SER A 159 -9.67 19.45 -4.21
C SER A 159 -10.28 18.87 -5.49
N THR A 160 -11.16 19.63 -6.15
CA THR A 160 -11.83 19.19 -7.38
C THR A 160 -11.10 19.59 -8.65
N LEU A 161 -10.03 20.39 -8.54
CA LEU A 161 -9.20 20.77 -9.68
C LEU A 161 -8.22 19.63 -10.01
N SER A 162 -8.24 19.18 -11.26
CA SER A 162 -7.31 18.13 -11.72
C SER A 162 -5.95 18.71 -12.12
N LEU A 163 -4.88 18.07 -11.64
CA LEU A 163 -3.52 18.29 -12.12
C LEU A 163 -3.20 17.48 -13.38
N LEU A 164 -3.82 16.30 -13.48
CA LEU A 164 -3.63 15.33 -14.55
C LEU A 164 -4.45 15.73 -15.76
N ASP A 165 -3.90 15.54 -16.95
CA ASP A 165 -4.73 15.52 -18.16
C ASP A 165 -5.51 14.21 -18.28
N GLU A 166 -6.31 14.13 -19.33
CA GLU A 166 -7.08 12.94 -19.67
C GLU A 166 -6.20 11.72 -19.95
N ALA A 167 -5.02 11.90 -20.55
CA ALA A 167 -4.13 10.77 -20.89
C ALA A 167 -3.49 10.18 -19.63
N GLU A 168 -2.97 11.02 -18.73
CA GLU A 168 -2.42 10.63 -17.43
C GLU A 168 -3.51 10.03 -16.54
N ARG A 169 -4.71 10.62 -16.55
CA ARG A 169 -5.85 10.09 -15.81
C ARG A 169 -6.28 8.71 -16.34
N HIS A 170 -6.37 8.56 -17.66
CA HIS A 170 -6.67 7.28 -18.31
C HIS A 170 -5.59 6.23 -18.00
N GLN A 171 -4.32 6.62 -18.02
CA GLN A 171 -3.22 5.74 -17.66
C GLN A 171 -3.34 5.22 -16.21
N VAL A 172 -3.56 6.11 -15.24
CA VAL A 172 -3.64 5.73 -13.82
C VAL A 172 -4.91 4.94 -13.49
N LEU A 173 -6.04 5.30 -14.10
CA LEU A 173 -7.34 4.72 -13.76
C LEU A 173 -7.70 3.49 -14.60
N GLU A 174 -7.27 3.44 -15.86
CA GLU A 174 -7.63 2.37 -16.80
C GLU A 174 -6.43 1.52 -17.17
N GLU A 175 -5.36 2.10 -17.74
CA GLU A 175 -4.23 1.29 -18.25
C GLU A 175 -3.55 0.46 -17.16
N TRP A 176 -3.23 1.07 -16.01
CA TRP A 176 -2.59 0.37 -14.89
C TRP A 176 -3.53 -0.59 -14.16
N ASN A 177 -4.84 -0.39 -14.26
CA ASN A 177 -5.85 -1.23 -13.62
C ASN A 177 -6.51 -2.22 -14.59
N ALA A 178 -6.00 -2.35 -15.82
CA ALA A 178 -6.47 -3.30 -16.83
C ALA A 178 -6.01 -4.74 -16.49
N THR A 179 -6.30 -5.19 -15.27
CA THR A 179 -5.86 -6.47 -14.70
C THR A 179 -6.98 -7.52 -14.69
N ALA A 180 -8.03 -7.32 -15.49
CA ALA A 180 -9.11 -8.30 -15.65
C ALA A 180 -8.55 -9.59 -16.26
N ALA A 181 -8.77 -10.71 -15.59
CA ALA A 181 -8.33 -12.03 -16.03
C ALA A 181 -9.38 -13.08 -15.66
N ASP A 182 -9.48 -14.13 -16.47
CA ASP A 182 -10.31 -15.29 -16.15
C ASP A 182 -9.60 -16.14 -15.10
N TYR A 183 -10.30 -16.47 -14.02
CA TYR A 183 -9.82 -17.37 -12.96
C TYR A 183 -11.03 -18.11 -12.38
N PRO A 184 -10.84 -19.22 -11.63
CA PRO A 184 -11.96 -20.00 -11.08
C PRO A 184 -12.59 -19.30 -9.87
N GLN A 185 -13.24 -18.16 -10.11
CA GLN A 185 -13.85 -17.30 -9.09
C GLN A 185 -15.05 -17.95 -8.40
N ASP A 186 -15.79 -18.81 -9.10
CA ASP A 186 -17.01 -19.48 -8.62
C ASP A 186 -16.71 -20.87 -8.03
N ARG A 187 -15.45 -21.18 -7.74
CA ARG A 187 -15.01 -22.50 -7.25
C ARG A 187 -14.40 -22.40 -5.86
N CYS A 188 -14.50 -23.48 -5.09
CA CYS A 188 -13.78 -23.59 -3.83
C CYS A 188 -12.39 -24.21 -4.06
N LEU A 189 -11.41 -23.80 -3.26
CA LEU A 189 -10.02 -24.27 -3.38
C LEU A 189 -9.92 -25.81 -3.31
N HIS A 190 -10.68 -26.42 -2.40
CA HIS A 190 -10.69 -27.88 -2.24
C HIS A 190 -11.26 -28.65 -3.44
N GLU A 191 -12.07 -27.98 -4.29
CA GLU A 191 -12.56 -28.56 -5.54
C GLU A 191 -11.48 -28.54 -6.63
N LEU A 192 -10.69 -27.46 -6.70
CA LEU A 192 -9.54 -27.36 -7.62
C LEU A 192 -8.48 -28.42 -7.29
N ILE A 193 -8.25 -28.67 -6.01
CA ILE A 193 -7.39 -29.77 -5.56
C ILE A 193 -7.98 -31.12 -5.95
N ALA A 194 -9.29 -31.35 -5.77
CA ALA A 194 -9.94 -32.59 -6.17
C ALA A 194 -9.85 -32.87 -7.69
N GLU A 195 -9.92 -31.83 -8.52
CA GLU A 195 -9.69 -31.93 -9.97
C GLU A 195 -8.26 -32.37 -10.29
N GLN A 196 -7.27 -31.83 -9.59
CA GLN A 196 -5.88 -32.25 -9.74
C GLN A 196 -5.67 -33.70 -9.29
N VAL A 197 -6.31 -34.11 -8.18
CA VAL A 197 -6.29 -35.50 -7.70
C VAL A 197 -6.87 -36.45 -8.75
N ALA A 198 -7.99 -36.09 -9.38
CA ALA A 198 -8.60 -36.91 -10.44
C ALA A 198 -7.69 -37.04 -11.68
N ARG A 199 -6.85 -36.04 -11.96
CA ARG A 199 -5.91 -36.05 -13.08
C ARG A 199 -4.64 -36.86 -12.79
N GLN A 200 -4.07 -36.73 -11.59
CA GLN A 200 -2.78 -37.33 -11.23
C GLN A 200 -2.79 -37.91 -9.80
N PRO A 201 -3.54 -38.98 -9.53
CA PRO A 201 -3.71 -39.51 -8.17
C PRO A 201 -2.41 -40.07 -7.58
N ASP A 202 -1.52 -40.62 -8.41
CA ASP A 202 -0.27 -41.26 -7.98
C ASP A 202 0.93 -40.29 -7.89
N ALA A 203 0.76 -39.03 -8.33
CA ALA A 203 1.82 -38.03 -8.25
C ALA A 203 2.02 -37.57 -6.79
N VAL A 204 3.27 -37.27 -6.43
CA VAL A 204 3.62 -36.76 -5.09
C VAL A 204 3.01 -35.36 -4.91
N ALA A 205 2.24 -35.18 -3.83
CA ALA A 205 1.62 -33.92 -3.46
C ALA A 205 2.38 -33.23 -2.31
N VAL A 206 2.79 -34.00 -1.30
CA VAL A 206 3.46 -33.48 -0.11
C VAL A 206 4.63 -34.39 0.25
N GLU A 207 5.78 -33.78 0.53
CA GLU A 207 6.95 -34.47 1.10
C GLU A 207 7.33 -33.83 2.43
N PHE A 208 7.49 -34.63 3.47
CA PHE A 208 7.93 -34.19 4.78
C PHE A 208 8.85 -35.23 5.42
N GLU A 209 10.08 -34.83 5.75
CA GLU A 209 11.09 -35.70 6.39
C GLU A 209 11.28 -37.07 5.68
N GLY A 210 11.24 -37.08 4.35
CA GLY A 210 11.40 -38.30 3.53
C GLY A 210 10.15 -39.18 3.44
N GLN A 211 9.02 -38.76 4.03
CA GLN A 211 7.71 -39.35 3.78
C GLN A 211 7.01 -38.58 2.65
N CYS A 212 6.54 -39.30 1.64
CA CYS A 212 5.76 -38.73 0.54
C CYS A 212 4.29 -39.14 0.68
N LEU A 213 3.38 -38.20 0.49
CA LEU A 213 1.97 -38.46 0.22
C LEU A 213 1.67 -38.17 -1.25
N SER A 214 1.01 -39.11 -1.92
CA SER A 214 0.44 -38.84 -3.24
C SER A 214 -0.81 -37.95 -3.14
N TYR A 215 -1.23 -37.35 -4.25
CA TYR A 215 -2.51 -36.64 -4.32
C TYR A 215 -3.69 -37.51 -3.90
N GLY A 216 -3.73 -38.78 -4.31
CA GLY A 216 -4.78 -39.72 -3.94
C GLY A 216 -4.79 -40.06 -2.45
N GLU A 217 -3.61 -40.22 -1.84
CA GLU A 217 -3.49 -40.46 -0.40
C GLU A 217 -3.88 -39.23 0.41
N LEU A 218 -3.46 -38.04 -0.02
CA LEU A 218 -3.83 -36.76 0.58
C LEU A 218 -5.36 -36.58 0.57
N GLU A 219 -5.99 -36.76 -0.58
CA GLU A 219 -7.45 -36.65 -0.75
C GLU A 219 -8.20 -37.67 0.14
N ALA A 220 -7.76 -38.93 0.16
CA ALA A 220 -8.39 -39.96 0.96
C ALA A 220 -8.33 -39.65 2.47
N ARG A 221 -7.17 -39.23 2.99
CA ARG A 221 -7.00 -38.86 4.40
C ARG A 221 -7.79 -37.60 4.75
N ALA A 222 -7.75 -36.59 3.88
CA ALA A 222 -8.50 -35.36 4.08
C ALA A 222 -10.02 -35.61 4.09
N ASN A 223 -10.52 -36.50 3.22
CA ASN A 223 -11.93 -36.90 3.22
C ASN A 223 -12.36 -37.58 4.51
N GLN A 224 -11.54 -38.51 5.02
CA GLN A 224 -11.84 -39.20 6.28
C GLN A 224 -11.94 -38.22 7.45
N LEU A 225 -10.97 -37.30 7.57
CA LEU A 225 -11.01 -36.25 8.59
C LEU A 225 -12.18 -35.30 8.35
N ALA A 226 -12.48 -34.91 7.12
CA ALA A 226 -13.60 -34.04 6.80
C ALA A 226 -14.95 -34.65 7.21
N HIS A 227 -15.17 -35.94 6.97
CA HIS A 227 -16.37 -36.65 7.45
C HIS A 227 -16.46 -36.62 8.98
N HIS A 228 -15.35 -36.85 9.67
CA HIS A 228 -15.33 -36.77 11.13
C HIS A 228 -15.66 -35.36 11.63
N LEU A 229 -15.01 -34.33 11.09
CA LEU A 229 -15.27 -32.91 11.39
C LEU A 229 -16.74 -32.54 11.17
N ARG A 230 -17.36 -33.07 10.10
CA ARG A 230 -18.79 -32.88 9.84
C ARG A 230 -19.68 -33.49 10.91
N THR A 231 -19.31 -34.64 11.49
CA THR A 231 -20.08 -35.21 12.61
C THR A 231 -20.02 -34.34 13.87
N LEU A 232 -19.02 -33.47 13.95
CA LEU A 232 -18.83 -32.49 15.04
C LEU A 232 -19.44 -31.12 14.71
N GLY A 233 -20.12 -30.98 13.56
CA GLY A 233 -20.85 -29.77 13.18
C GLY A 233 -20.09 -28.79 12.29
N VAL A 234 -18.92 -29.16 11.76
CA VAL A 234 -18.21 -28.33 10.77
C VAL A 234 -19.01 -28.29 9.46
N GLY A 235 -19.15 -27.09 8.90
CA GLY A 235 -19.87 -26.77 7.68
C GLY A 235 -19.56 -25.33 7.21
N PRO A 236 -20.28 -24.82 6.20
CA PRO A 236 -20.10 -23.45 5.70
C PRO A 236 -20.09 -22.39 6.82
N GLU A 237 -19.13 -21.46 6.76
CA GLU A 237 -18.90 -20.38 7.74
C GLU A 237 -18.47 -20.84 9.15
N VAL A 238 -18.27 -22.14 9.38
CA VAL A 238 -17.75 -22.63 10.66
C VAL A 238 -16.24 -22.47 10.70
N ILE A 239 -15.73 -21.73 11.67
CA ILE A 239 -14.30 -21.53 11.88
C ILE A 239 -13.75 -22.67 12.76
N VAL A 240 -12.67 -23.28 12.28
CA VAL A 240 -11.95 -24.37 12.95
C VAL A 240 -10.53 -23.92 13.25
N GLY A 241 -10.15 -23.90 14.53
CA GLY A 241 -8.77 -23.65 14.92
C GLY A 241 -7.85 -24.78 14.43
N LEU A 242 -6.67 -24.45 13.96
CA LEU A 242 -5.67 -25.41 13.51
C LEU A 242 -4.35 -25.16 14.22
N CYS A 243 -4.02 -26.02 15.19
CA CYS A 243 -2.83 -25.93 16.04
C CYS A 243 -2.00 -27.21 15.90
N VAL A 244 -1.28 -27.30 14.77
CA VAL A 244 -0.54 -28.50 14.37
C VAL A 244 0.85 -28.08 13.91
N ASP A 245 1.87 -28.84 14.31
CA ASP A 245 3.23 -28.66 13.80
C ASP A 245 3.33 -28.91 12.29
N ARG A 246 4.37 -28.35 11.65
CA ARG A 246 4.69 -28.66 10.25
C ARG A 246 4.83 -30.17 10.08
N SER A 247 3.97 -30.71 9.24
CA SER A 247 3.90 -32.14 8.94
C SER A 247 3.00 -32.35 7.72
N ALA A 248 3.01 -33.56 7.16
CA ALA A 248 2.03 -33.92 6.14
C ALA A 248 0.59 -33.83 6.67
N GLU A 249 0.37 -34.10 7.96
CA GLU A 249 -0.93 -34.05 8.60
C GLU A 249 -1.46 -32.61 8.75
N MET A 250 -0.59 -31.59 8.76
CA MET A 250 -0.99 -30.18 8.69
C MET A 250 -1.72 -29.89 7.36
N VAL A 251 -1.18 -30.37 6.23
CA VAL A 251 -1.79 -30.20 4.90
C VAL A 251 -3.09 -31.01 4.78
N VAL A 252 -3.10 -32.24 5.31
CA VAL A 252 -4.32 -33.05 5.42
C VAL A 252 -5.40 -32.31 6.20
N SER A 253 -5.05 -31.69 7.34
CA SER A 253 -5.98 -30.99 8.22
C SER A 253 -6.56 -29.73 7.57
N LEU A 254 -5.71 -28.92 6.93
CA LEU A 254 -6.14 -27.77 6.14
C LEU A 254 -7.18 -28.17 5.09
N LEU A 255 -6.82 -29.16 4.27
CA LEU A 255 -7.71 -29.64 3.21
C LEU A 255 -8.99 -30.24 3.78
N ALA A 256 -8.92 -31.00 4.88
CA ALA A 256 -10.08 -31.59 5.53
C ALA A 256 -11.06 -30.56 6.07
N ILE A 257 -10.57 -29.47 6.67
CA ILE A 257 -11.41 -28.36 7.15
C ILE A 257 -12.17 -27.74 5.97
N LEU A 258 -11.46 -27.43 4.87
CA LEU A 258 -12.08 -26.87 3.67
C LEU A 258 -13.10 -27.83 3.04
N LYS A 259 -12.81 -29.14 3.00
CA LYS A 259 -13.71 -30.17 2.46
C LYS A 259 -14.90 -30.43 3.36
N ALA A 260 -14.79 -30.21 4.66
CA ALA A 260 -15.94 -30.21 5.56
C ALA A 260 -16.83 -28.95 5.38
N GLY A 261 -16.33 -27.96 4.63
CA GLY A 261 -16.98 -26.66 4.38
C GLY A 261 -16.59 -25.56 5.37
N GLY A 262 -15.71 -25.86 6.34
CA GLY A 262 -15.26 -24.88 7.32
C GLY A 262 -14.11 -24.01 6.82
N ALA A 263 -13.83 -22.96 7.57
CA ALA A 263 -12.67 -22.09 7.39
C ALA A 263 -11.62 -22.39 8.47
N TYR A 264 -10.34 -22.49 8.10
CA TYR A 264 -9.30 -22.71 9.09
C TYR A 264 -8.81 -21.39 9.71
N LEU A 265 -8.54 -21.42 11.01
CA LEU A 265 -7.85 -20.37 11.76
C LEU A 265 -6.51 -20.96 12.22
N PRO A 266 -5.39 -20.65 11.57
CA PRO A 266 -4.11 -21.20 11.96
C PRO A 266 -3.65 -20.58 13.29
N LEU A 267 -3.15 -21.44 14.17
CA LEU A 267 -2.68 -21.12 15.52
C LEU A 267 -1.23 -21.55 15.65
N ASP A 268 -0.34 -20.58 15.87
CA ASP A 268 1.07 -20.87 16.15
C ASP A 268 1.19 -21.35 17.61
N PRO A 269 1.63 -22.61 17.86
CA PRO A 269 1.79 -23.12 19.21
C PRO A 269 2.82 -22.34 20.05
N ALA A 270 3.71 -21.56 19.42
CA ALA A 270 4.66 -20.69 20.10
C ALA A 270 4.01 -19.41 20.67
N TYR A 271 2.76 -19.11 20.32
CA TYR A 271 2.05 -17.97 20.90
C TYR A 271 1.67 -18.21 22.38
N PRO A 272 1.63 -17.15 23.21
CA PRO A 272 1.15 -17.27 24.58
C PRO A 272 -0.29 -17.85 24.64
N PRO A 273 -0.63 -18.70 25.61
CA PRO A 273 -1.97 -19.30 25.73
C PRO A 273 -3.11 -18.28 25.71
N ASP A 274 -2.95 -17.14 26.42
CA ASP A 274 -3.95 -16.07 26.44
C ASP A 274 -4.23 -15.49 25.04
N ARG A 275 -3.20 -15.46 24.17
CA ARG A 275 -3.34 -15.00 22.79
C ARG A 275 -4.10 -16.02 21.94
N LEU A 276 -3.82 -17.31 22.11
CA LEU A 276 -4.53 -18.38 21.41
C LEU A 276 -6.01 -18.41 21.81
N ALA A 277 -6.30 -18.34 23.12
CA ALA A 277 -7.66 -18.26 23.65
C ALA A 277 -8.40 -17.03 23.13
N PHE A 278 -7.75 -15.86 23.11
CA PHE A 278 -8.33 -14.66 22.51
C PHE A 278 -8.70 -14.86 21.04
N MET A 279 -7.80 -15.40 20.22
CA MET A 279 -8.05 -15.62 18.79
C MET A 279 -9.21 -16.59 18.56
N LEU A 280 -9.26 -17.69 19.31
CA LEU A 280 -10.34 -18.67 19.24
C LEU A 280 -11.68 -18.09 19.66
N GLN A 281 -11.70 -17.30 20.73
CA GLN A 281 -12.92 -16.65 21.23
C GLN A 281 -13.43 -15.55 20.28
N ASP A 282 -12.54 -14.67 19.83
CA ASP A 282 -12.88 -13.55 18.95
C ASP A 282 -13.35 -14.04 17.57
N ALA A 283 -12.74 -15.10 17.04
CA ALA A 283 -13.17 -15.73 15.80
C ALA A 283 -14.43 -16.62 15.95
N GLY A 284 -14.86 -16.93 17.19
CA GLY A 284 -15.97 -17.85 17.41
C GLY A 284 -15.68 -19.27 16.92
N ALA A 285 -14.43 -19.74 17.05
CA ALA A 285 -14.02 -21.06 16.60
C ALA A 285 -14.82 -22.16 17.31
N SER A 286 -15.40 -23.08 16.54
CA SER A 286 -16.30 -24.11 17.06
C SER A 286 -15.56 -25.32 17.64
N LEU A 287 -14.38 -25.63 17.09
CA LEU A 287 -13.48 -26.67 17.58
C LEU A 287 -12.04 -26.38 17.13
N VAL A 288 -11.08 -27.14 17.67
CA VAL A 288 -9.67 -27.08 17.29
C VAL A 288 -9.17 -28.44 16.82
N VAL A 289 -8.54 -28.48 15.64
CA VAL A 289 -7.72 -29.61 15.19
C VAL A 289 -6.30 -29.40 15.69
N CYS A 290 -5.74 -30.38 16.39
CA CYS A 290 -4.41 -30.31 16.97
C CYS A 290 -3.66 -31.63 16.88
N ASP A 291 -2.33 -31.57 17.05
CA ASP A 291 -1.54 -32.76 17.35
C ASP A 291 -1.54 -33.06 18.87
N ASP A 292 -1.05 -34.25 19.24
CA ASP A 292 -0.97 -34.69 20.64
C ASP A 292 -0.12 -33.75 21.52
N ALA A 293 0.94 -33.17 20.95
CA ALA A 293 1.86 -32.28 21.65
C ALA A 293 1.20 -30.95 22.05
N HIS A 294 0.25 -30.46 21.25
CA HIS A 294 -0.41 -29.18 21.43
C HIS A 294 -1.84 -29.28 22.00
N SER A 295 -2.38 -30.48 22.16
CA SER A 295 -3.71 -30.72 22.74
C SER A 295 -3.95 -30.01 24.07
N GLY A 296 -2.93 -29.92 24.93
CA GLY A 296 -2.99 -29.23 26.21
C GLY A 296 -3.02 -27.70 26.15
N LEU A 297 -2.61 -27.09 25.02
CA LEU A 297 -2.65 -25.62 24.83
C LEU A 297 -4.04 -25.10 24.50
N VAL A 298 -4.91 -25.98 23.97
CA VAL A 298 -6.23 -25.65 23.42
C VAL A 298 -7.36 -26.46 24.07
N SER A 299 -7.08 -27.08 25.22
CA SER A 299 -8.00 -28.02 25.91
C SER A 299 -9.31 -27.40 26.39
N ASP A 300 -9.40 -26.07 26.43
CA ASP A 300 -10.61 -25.33 26.82
C ASP A 300 -11.66 -25.29 25.68
N HIS A 301 -11.33 -25.81 24.50
CA HIS A 301 -12.22 -25.91 23.35
C HIS A 301 -12.48 -27.38 22.96
N PRO A 302 -13.61 -27.69 22.30
CA PRO A 302 -13.79 -29.00 21.66
C PRO A 302 -12.63 -29.29 20.72
N LEU A 303 -12.04 -30.48 20.82
CA LEU A 303 -10.79 -30.82 20.13
C LEU A 303 -10.91 -32.11 19.31
N VAL A 304 -10.21 -32.12 18.19
CA VAL A 304 -9.86 -33.33 17.42
C VAL A 304 -8.35 -33.45 17.47
N CYS A 305 -7.85 -34.50 18.11
CA CYS A 305 -6.42 -34.78 18.20
C CYS A 305 -6.04 -35.81 17.15
N LEU A 306 -5.22 -35.41 16.18
CA LEU A 306 -4.93 -36.22 14.98
C LEU A 306 -4.41 -37.62 15.30
N GLN A 307 -3.55 -37.75 16.31
CA GLN A 307 -2.97 -39.04 16.72
C GLN A 307 -3.93 -39.85 17.60
N ALA A 308 -4.60 -39.21 18.57
CA ALA A 308 -5.50 -39.91 19.48
C ALA A 308 -6.77 -40.41 18.78
N ASP A 309 -7.29 -39.62 17.84
CA ASP A 309 -8.52 -39.92 17.09
C ASP A 309 -8.26 -40.67 15.78
N ALA A 310 -7.00 -41.00 15.47
CA ALA A 310 -6.60 -41.63 14.19
C ALA A 310 -7.42 -42.87 13.84
N GLU A 311 -7.70 -43.74 14.81
CA GLU A 311 -8.48 -44.97 14.59
C GLU A 311 -9.95 -44.69 14.32
N ILE A 312 -10.51 -43.62 14.87
CA ILE A 312 -11.89 -43.20 14.60
C ILE A 312 -11.96 -42.55 13.21
N ILE A 313 -11.02 -41.66 12.90
CA ILE A 313 -10.92 -40.98 11.60
C ILE A 313 -10.82 -42.00 10.45
N ARG A 314 -9.96 -43.02 10.59
CA ARG A 314 -9.77 -44.08 9.58
C ARG A 314 -11.02 -44.90 9.25
N GLN A 315 -12.04 -44.88 10.12
CA GLN A 315 -13.30 -45.61 9.88
C GLN A 315 -14.25 -44.88 8.92
N TYR A 316 -14.03 -43.59 8.69
CA TYR A 316 -14.88 -42.81 7.79
C TYR A 316 -14.58 -43.11 6.30
N PRO A 317 -15.52 -42.81 5.39
CA PRO A 317 -15.33 -42.97 3.96
C PRO A 317 -14.15 -42.14 3.42
N GLN A 318 -13.45 -42.68 2.42
CA GLN A 318 -12.40 -41.95 1.68
C GLN A 318 -12.96 -41.10 0.53
N SER A 319 -14.26 -41.24 0.22
CA SER A 319 -14.95 -40.40 -0.76
C SER A 319 -15.25 -39.03 -0.19
N SER A 320 -15.31 -38.00 -1.03
CA SER A 320 -15.60 -36.64 -0.59
C SER A 320 -16.93 -36.54 0.18
N PRO A 321 -16.98 -35.70 1.23
CA PRO A 321 -18.23 -35.47 1.95
C PRO A 321 -19.26 -34.79 1.05
N ASP A 322 -20.53 -35.17 1.22
CA ASP A 322 -21.65 -34.51 0.56
C ASP A 322 -21.97 -33.21 1.30
N VAL A 323 -21.34 -32.11 0.87
CA VAL A 323 -21.54 -30.76 1.40
C VAL A 323 -21.48 -29.75 0.24
N THR A 324 -22.36 -28.76 0.27
CA THR A 324 -22.34 -27.65 -0.69
C THR A 324 -21.62 -26.47 -0.05
N VAL A 325 -20.54 -26.02 -0.69
CA VAL A 325 -19.75 -24.85 -0.28
C VAL A 325 -19.72 -23.89 -1.46
N ASP A 326 -19.98 -22.61 -1.19
CA ASP A 326 -19.96 -21.54 -2.17
C ASP A 326 -18.60 -20.83 -2.17
N ALA A 327 -18.16 -20.30 -3.30
CA ALA A 327 -16.89 -19.57 -3.38
C ALA A 327 -16.89 -18.28 -2.53
N GLU A 328 -18.07 -17.77 -2.17
CA GLU A 328 -18.23 -16.67 -1.22
C GLU A 328 -18.08 -17.10 0.24
N ASN A 329 -18.00 -18.40 0.53
CA ASN A 329 -17.70 -18.88 1.88
C ASN A 329 -16.24 -18.66 2.25
N LEU A 330 -16.02 -18.53 3.57
CA LEU A 330 -14.69 -18.39 4.14
C LEU A 330 -13.81 -19.61 3.87
N ALA A 331 -12.60 -19.36 3.37
CA ALA A 331 -11.52 -20.34 3.28
C ALA A 331 -10.66 -20.33 4.55
N TYR A 332 -10.32 -19.13 5.05
CA TYR A 332 -9.53 -18.99 6.27
C TYR A 332 -9.79 -17.67 7.00
N VAL A 333 -9.33 -17.64 8.25
CA VAL A 333 -9.20 -16.43 9.06
C VAL A 333 -7.77 -16.32 9.57
N ILE A 334 -7.05 -15.25 9.22
CA ILE A 334 -5.68 -15.00 9.70
C ILE A 334 -5.62 -13.70 10.50
N TYR A 335 -4.99 -13.74 11.67
CA TYR A 335 -4.87 -12.58 12.55
C TYR A 335 -3.67 -11.72 12.21
N THR A 336 -3.88 -10.40 12.15
CA THR A 336 -2.82 -9.40 11.97
C THR A 336 -2.63 -8.55 13.22
N SER A 337 -1.44 -7.96 13.39
CA SER A 337 -1.16 -7.00 14.46
C SER A 337 -1.95 -5.71 14.20
N GLY A 338 -3.15 -5.60 14.79
CA GLY A 338 -3.97 -4.40 14.62
C GLY A 338 -3.26 -3.16 15.15
N SER A 339 -3.37 -2.04 14.42
CA SER A 339 -2.77 -0.74 14.80
C SER A 339 -3.27 -0.21 16.15
N THR A 340 -4.40 -0.73 16.65
CA THR A 340 -5.00 -0.40 17.94
C THR A 340 -4.48 -1.26 19.10
N GLY A 341 -3.47 -2.12 18.86
CA GLY A 341 -2.91 -3.04 19.86
C GLY A 341 -3.70 -4.34 20.07
N HIS A 342 -4.91 -4.45 19.50
CA HIS A 342 -5.70 -5.67 19.50
C HIS A 342 -5.59 -6.37 18.14
N PRO A 343 -5.18 -7.66 18.10
CA PRO A 343 -5.16 -8.45 16.88
C PRO A 343 -6.54 -8.50 16.22
N LYS A 344 -6.59 -8.53 14.88
CA LYS A 344 -7.83 -8.61 14.10
C LYS A 344 -7.79 -9.77 13.12
N GLY A 345 -8.83 -10.59 13.10
CA GLY A 345 -9.01 -11.66 12.13
C GLY A 345 -9.42 -11.10 10.75
N VAL A 346 -8.59 -11.35 9.75
CA VAL A 346 -8.90 -11.08 8.34
C VAL A 346 -9.55 -12.32 7.77
N MET A 347 -10.80 -12.16 7.33
CA MET A 347 -11.62 -13.25 6.78
C MET A 347 -11.47 -13.27 5.26
N ILE A 348 -10.97 -14.38 4.71
CA ILE A 348 -10.73 -14.54 3.28
C ILE A 348 -11.64 -15.62 2.71
N ARG A 349 -12.30 -15.28 1.61
CA ARG A 349 -13.21 -16.17 0.86
C ARG A 349 -12.45 -17.00 -0.16
N HIS A 350 -13.02 -18.14 -0.54
CA HIS A 350 -12.45 -19.01 -1.57
C HIS A 350 -12.20 -18.29 -2.91
N GLY A 351 -13.18 -17.54 -3.42
CA GLY A 351 -13.04 -16.83 -4.70
C GLY A 351 -11.90 -15.80 -4.69
N GLY A 352 -11.76 -15.04 -3.61
CA GLY A 352 -10.66 -14.08 -3.44
C GLY A 352 -9.29 -14.76 -3.34
N LEU A 353 -9.21 -15.88 -2.61
CA LEU A 353 -7.99 -16.69 -2.52
C LEU A 353 -7.59 -17.25 -3.90
N ASN A 354 -8.54 -17.79 -4.67
CA ASN A 354 -8.28 -18.31 -6.01
C ASN A 354 -7.77 -17.23 -6.96
N GLY A 355 -8.30 -16.01 -6.88
CA GLY A 355 -7.81 -14.87 -7.66
C GLY A 355 -6.35 -14.55 -7.36
N ALA A 356 -6.00 -14.50 -6.07
CA ALA A 356 -4.63 -14.27 -5.63
C ALA A 356 -3.68 -15.38 -6.09
N LEU A 357 -4.04 -16.65 -5.87
CA LEU A 357 -3.22 -17.79 -6.27
C LEU A 357 -3.06 -17.89 -7.80
N SER A 358 -4.13 -17.68 -8.56
CA SER A 358 -4.07 -17.69 -10.04
C SER A 358 -3.13 -16.61 -10.56
N SER A 359 -3.21 -15.40 -9.99
CA SER A 359 -2.30 -14.30 -10.36
C SER A 359 -0.84 -14.63 -10.01
N LEU A 360 -0.56 -15.12 -8.79
CA LEU A 360 0.79 -15.44 -8.35
C LEU A 360 1.40 -16.60 -9.16
N THR A 361 0.65 -17.68 -9.37
CA THR A 361 1.11 -18.83 -10.15
C THR A 361 1.38 -18.46 -11.61
N ALA A 362 0.61 -17.55 -12.20
CA ALA A 362 0.85 -17.05 -13.56
C ALA A 362 2.14 -16.20 -13.65
N VAL A 363 2.39 -15.33 -12.66
CA VAL A 363 3.62 -14.53 -12.60
C VAL A 363 4.87 -15.39 -12.36
N LEU A 364 4.72 -16.45 -11.56
CA LEU A 364 5.79 -17.40 -11.24
C LEU A 364 5.98 -18.49 -12.30
N GLU A 365 5.10 -18.55 -13.31
CA GLU A 365 5.06 -19.58 -14.35
C GLU A 365 5.11 -21.02 -13.80
N LEU A 366 4.41 -21.26 -12.67
CA LEU A 366 4.45 -22.57 -12.00
C LEU A 366 3.86 -23.69 -12.88
N THR A 367 4.55 -24.82 -12.87
CA THR A 367 4.23 -26.02 -13.64
C THR A 367 4.21 -27.26 -12.75
N ALA A 368 3.74 -28.39 -13.30
CA ALA A 368 3.74 -29.67 -12.60
C ALA A 368 5.14 -30.25 -12.32
N GLY A 369 6.20 -29.65 -12.88
CA GLY A 369 7.59 -30.04 -12.61
C GLY A 369 8.21 -29.31 -11.43
N ASP A 370 7.53 -28.30 -10.90
CA ASP A 370 8.06 -27.45 -9.83
C ASP A 370 7.80 -28.03 -8.45
N VAL A 371 8.68 -27.67 -7.51
CA VAL A 371 8.60 -28.06 -6.11
C VAL A 371 8.67 -26.78 -5.28
N LEU A 372 7.61 -26.52 -4.51
CA LEU A 372 7.54 -25.38 -3.60
C LEU A 372 7.93 -25.82 -2.18
N ALA A 373 8.79 -25.03 -1.55
CA ALA A 373 9.16 -25.24 -0.16
C ALA A 373 8.23 -24.41 0.76
N ALA A 374 7.43 -25.09 1.58
CA ALA A 374 6.61 -24.46 2.60
C ALA A 374 7.45 -24.07 3.84
N VAL A 375 7.97 -22.84 3.83
CA VAL A 375 8.87 -22.29 4.85
C VAL A 375 8.18 -21.25 5.74
N THR A 376 7.14 -20.60 5.23
CA THR A 376 6.43 -19.53 5.93
C THR A 376 5.44 -20.11 6.93
N ASN A 377 5.40 -19.54 8.14
CA ASN A 377 4.51 -19.98 9.20
C ASN A 377 3.05 -19.83 8.74
N LEU A 378 2.22 -20.83 9.04
CA LEU A 378 0.82 -20.90 8.58
C LEU A 378 -0.04 -19.73 9.07
N THR A 379 0.40 -19.03 10.13
CA THR A 379 -0.24 -17.79 10.61
C THR A 379 0.00 -16.57 9.72
N PHE A 380 0.73 -16.70 8.61
CA PHE A 380 0.89 -15.68 7.58
C PHE A 380 0.21 -16.13 6.29
N ASP A 381 -0.48 -15.20 5.64
CA ASP A 381 -1.24 -15.42 4.41
C ASP A 381 -0.39 -15.92 3.23
N ILE A 382 0.87 -15.48 3.11
CA ILE A 382 1.77 -15.96 2.05
C ILE A 382 1.99 -17.49 2.07
N ALA A 383 1.79 -18.15 3.23
CA ALA A 383 1.85 -19.60 3.32
C ALA A 383 0.82 -20.30 2.41
N THR A 384 -0.28 -19.63 2.01
CA THR A 384 -1.26 -20.20 1.08
C THR A 384 -0.73 -20.37 -0.34
N LEU A 385 0.34 -19.66 -0.73
CA LEU A 385 1.02 -19.91 -2.01
C LEU A 385 1.89 -21.16 -1.93
N GLU A 386 2.47 -21.42 -0.77
CA GLU A 386 3.47 -22.47 -0.57
C GLU A 386 2.85 -23.85 -0.29
N ILE A 387 1.61 -23.88 0.21
CA ILE A 387 0.85 -25.07 0.62
C ILE A 387 -0.35 -25.23 -0.32
#